data_AF-A0A9E5WKX5-F1
#
_entry.id   AF-A0A9E5WKX5-F1
#
_cell.length_a   1.000
_cell.length_b   1.000
_cell.length_c   1.000
_cell.angle_alpha   90.00
_cell.angle_beta   90.00
_cell.angle_gamma   90.00
#
_symmetry.space_group_name_H-M   'P 1'
#
loop_
_entity.id
_entity.type
_entity.pdbx_description
1 polymer ?
#
loop_
_entity_poly.entity_id
_entity_poly.type
_entity_poly.pdbx_seq_one_letter_code
_entity_poly.pdbx_strand_id
1 'polypeptide(L)'
;MRNNLQWRGSLILSVVLANGFVAETAEWKVELVEPAGAAAVRATIVAKHRLRLEVNPGAEREPLTIRIELPASGPGYWPAEDVVAVDEMGEPIAARHNGTEWEKFTITVPPKRSRYTVQVVRPKGPRPRVFPEKERHATDTATGLSARIANWYGDRRVALCLRFDDSHPTHLSTVIPLLRQHGFRATFLINPGRRDERSPKRWRSAYQEHKAECGSPRRPGIRQPHRPPPRRDRRRRHGARDW
;
A
#
# COMPACT_ATOMS: atom_id res chain seq x y z
N MET A 1 14.57 -4.54 44.09
CA MET A 1 14.40 -5.14 42.76
C MET A 1 15.18 -4.31 41.76
N ARG A 2 16.31 -4.82 41.24
CA ARG A 2 17.20 -4.12 40.30
C ARG A 2 16.73 -4.39 38.88
N ASN A 3 16.30 -3.37 38.15
CA ASN A 3 15.96 -3.47 36.73
C ASN A 3 17.25 -3.42 35.90
N ASN A 4 17.66 -4.56 35.36
CA ASN A 4 18.68 -4.67 34.33
C ASN A 4 18.06 -4.32 32.97
N LEU A 5 18.26 -3.08 32.52
CA LEU A 5 17.95 -2.67 31.14
C LEU A 5 19.21 -2.87 30.30
N GLN A 6 19.38 -4.06 29.76
CA GLN A 6 20.51 -4.41 28.90
C GLN A 6 20.23 -3.85 27.49
N TRP A 7 20.76 -2.66 27.21
CA TRP A 7 20.79 -2.09 25.86
C TRP A 7 21.77 -2.91 25.01
N ARG A 8 21.25 -3.73 24.10
CA ARG A 8 22.05 -4.29 23.01
C ARG A 8 22.32 -3.18 22.00
N GLY A 9 23.56 -2.68 21.98
CA GLY A 9 24.02 -1.74 20.96
C GLY A 9 23.92 -2.40 19.59
N SER A 10 23.02 -1.90 18.75
CA SER A 10 22.96 -2.29 17.34
C SER A 10 24.08 -1.54 16.61
N LEU A 11 25.02 -2.28 16.03
CA LEU A 11 26.09 -1.75 15.19
C LEU A 11 25.48 -1.24 13.89
N ILE A 12 25.48 0.09 13.70
CA ILE A 12 25.08 0.72 12.44
C ILE A 12 26.30 0.71 11.52
N LEU A 13 26.31 -0.16 10.51
CA LEU A 13 27.30 -0.08 9.45
C LEU A 13 26.86 1.01 8.46
N SER A 14 27.57 2.14 8.45
CA SER A 14 27.35 3.20 7.47
C SER A 14 28.32 3.01 6.30
N VAL A 15 27.82 2.58 5.14
CA VAL A 15 28.63 2.49 3.92
C VAL A 15 28.38 3.73 3.09
N VAL A 16 29.42 4.55 2.89
CA VAL A 16 29.37 5.72 2.00
C VAL A 16 29.79 5.25 0.62
N LEU A 17 28.84 5.06 -0.29
CA LEU A 17 29.13 4.93 -1.71
C LEU A 17 29.03 6.31 -2.36
N ALA A 18 29.92 6.58 -3.32
CA ALA A 18 30.12 7.89 -3.92
C ALA A 18 28.88 8.50 -4.62
N ASN A 19 27.76 7.77 -4.75
CA ASN A 19 26.53 8.23 -5.40
C ASN A 19 25.26 7.73 -4.68
N GLY A 20 25.21 7.84 -3.35
CA GLY A 20 23.99 7.58 -2.57
C GLY A 20 24.30 7.03 -1.19
N PHE A 21 23.67 7.60 -0.15
CA PHE A 21 23.71 7.03 1.19
C PHE A 21 22.68 5.92 1.32
N VAL A 22 23.18 4.72 1.56
CA VAL A 22 22.39 3.57 2.00
C VAL A 22 22.68 3.38 3.49
N ALA A 23 21.63 3.46 4.31
CA ALA A 23 21.67 3.02 5.69
C ALA A 23 21.06 1.63 5.72
N GLU A 24 21.90 0.62 5.95
CA GLU A 24 21.48 -0.79 5.94
C GLU A 24 21.96 -1.47 7.22
N THR A 25 21.07 -2.27 7.81
CA THR A 25 21.38 -3.21 8.87
C THR A 25 20.81 -4.56 8.49
N ALA A 26 21.14 -5.61 9.26
CA ALA A 26 20.54 -6.93 9.07
C ALA A 26 18.99 -6.91 9.20
N GLU A 27 18.41 -5.85 9.75
CA GLU A 27 16.97 -5.78 10.06
C GLU A 27 16.18 -4.82 9.17
N TRP A 28 16.81 -3.82 8.55
CA TRP A 28 16.11 -2.83 7.73
C TRP A 28 17.05 -2.16 6.75
N LYS A 29 16.47 -1.64 5.66
CA LYS A 29 17.20 -0.91 4.62
C LYS A 29 16.52 0.40 4.29
N VAL A 30 17.30 1.47 4.22
CA VAL A 30 16.85 2.81 3.82
C VAL A 30 17.83 3.39 2.80
N GLU A 31 17.32 3.83 1.66
CA GLU A 31 18.13 4.41 0.58
C GLU A 31 17.43 5.59 -0.10
N LEU A 32 18.21 6.54 -0.62
CA LEU A 32 17.72 7.56 -1.53
C LEU A 32 17.64 6.99 -2.95
N VAL A 33 16.51 7.18 -3.61
CA VAL A 33 16.31 6.77 -4.99
C VAL A 33 16.79 7.89 -5.92
N GLU A 34 17.83 7.60 -6.69
CA GLU A 34 18.39 8.48 -7.73
C GLU A 34 18.65 9.93 -7.27
N PRO A 35 19.48 10.16 -6.23
CA PRO A 35 19.86 11.52 -5.87
C PRO A 35 20.70 12.13 -7.01
N ALA A 36 20.38 13.35 -7.43
CA ALA A 36 21.14 14.11 -8.43
C ALA A 36 22.43 14.74 -7.86
N GLY A 37 22.58 14.79 -6.54
CA GLY A 37 23.70 15.40 -5.83
C GLY A 37 24.01 14.73 -4.48
N ALA A 38 24.68 15.48 -3.60
CA ALA A 38 25.23 14.98 -2.33
C ALA A 38 24.18 14.79 -1.21
N ALA A 39 22.94 14.44 -1.56
CA ALA A 39 21.91 14.17 -0.56
C ALA A 39 22.26 12.91 0.25
N ALA A 40 21.89 12.94 1.52
CA ALA A 40 22.11 11.86 2.46
C ALA A 40 20.86 11.59 3.29
N VAL A 41 20.60 10.31 3.55
CA VAL A 41 19.62 9.86 4.52
C VAL A 41 20.34 9.01 5.57
N ARG A 42 20.02 9.25 6.85
CA ARG A 42 20.42 8.39 7.96
C ARG A 42 19.19 7.83 8.62
N ALA A 43 19.27 6.59 9.08
CA ALA A 43 18.16 5.93 9.73
C ALA A 43 18.62 5.31 11.05
N THR A 44 17.80 5.45 12.09
CA THR A 44 18.09 4.96 13.44
C THR A 44 16.83 4.41 14.08
N ILE A 45 16.87 3.19 14.62
CA ILE A 45 15.78 2.67 15.45
C ILE A 45 15.76 3.44 16.77
N VAL A 46 14.62 4.06 17.08
CA VAL A 46 14.44 4.86 18.31
C VAL A 46 13.53 4.18 19.33
N ALA A 47 12.71 3.23 18.89
CA ALA A 47 11.92 2.35 19.74
C ALA A 47 11.52 1.09 18.95
N LYS A 48 10.91 0.11 19.63
CA LYS A 48 10.31 -1.05 18.95
C LYS A 48 9.31 -0.56 17.90
N HIS A 49 9.49 -0.98 16.65
CA HIS A 49 8.65 -0.57 15.51
C HIS A 49 8.61 0.93 15.26
N ARG A 50 9.71 1.63 15.56
CA ARG A 50 9.86 3.07 15.33
C ARG A 50 11.25 3.42 14.80
N LEU A 51 11.30 3.87 13.55
CA LEU A 51 12.52 4.22 12.82
C LEU A 51 12.52 5.72 12.57
N ARG A 52 13.58 6.41 13.01
CA ARG A 52 13.80 7.83 12.73
C ARG A 52 14.68 7.95 11.50
N LEU A 53 14.27 8.79 10.56
CA LEU A 53 15.03 9.16 9.37
C LEU A 53 15.52 10.60 9.53
N GLU A 54 16.78 10.86 9.26
CA GLU A 54 17.36 12.19 9.19
C GLU A 54 17.82 12.44 7.76
N VAL A 55 17.22 13.42 7.10
CA VAL A 55 17.47 13.73 5.70
C VAL A 55 18.28 15.01 5.62
N ASN A 56 19.38 14.96 4.89
CA ASN A 56 20.16 16.12 4.49
C ASN A 56 20.11 16.23 2.96
N PRO A 57 19.45 17.25 2.39
CA PRO A 57 19.31 17.38 0.94
C PRO A 57 20.62 17.78 0.25
N GLY A 58 21.64 18.27 0.97
CA GLY A 58 22.84 18.79 0.34
C GLY A 58 22.52 19.97 -0.60
N ALA A 59 22.85 19.82 -1.89
CA ALA A 59 22.58 20.82 -2.93
C ALA A 59 21.26 20.60 -3.69
N GLU A 60 20.49 19.58 -3.31
CA GLU A 60 19.25 19.22 -4.00
C GLU A 60 18.18 20.28 -3.86
N ARG A 61 17.44 20.50 -4.95
CA ARG A 61 16.33 21.46 -5.01
C ARG A 61 14.99 20.81 -5.38
N GLU A 62 15.02 19.55 -5.76
CA GLU A 62 13.84 18.76 -6.10
C GLU A 62 13.49 17.79 -4.95
N PRO A 63 12.21 17.40 -4.79
CA PRO A 63 11.81 16.44 -3.76
C PRO A 63 12.61 15.13 -3.82
N LEU A 64 12.97 14.62 -2.65
CA LEU A 64 13.76 13.40 -2.51
C LEU A 64 12.85 12.21 -2.29
N THR A 65 13.14 11.11 -2.99
CA THR A 65 12.44 9.85 -2.78
C THR A 65 13.30 8.93 -1.92
N ILE A 66 12.74 8.49 -0.80
CA ILE A 66 13.40 7.58 0.14
C ILE A 66 12.68 6.24 0.05
N ARG A 67 13.42 5.18 -0.26
CA ARG A 67 12.94 3.80 -0.20
C ARG A 67 13.26 3.22 1.17
N ILE A 68 12.28 2.53 1.74
CA ILE A 68 12.33 1.91 3.06
C ILE A 68 11.92 0.45 2.90
N GLU A 69 12.72 -0.44 3.45
CA GLU A 69 12.42 -1.86 3.57
C GLU A 69 12.50 -2.27 5.04
N LEU A 70 11.38 -2.75 5.56
CA LEU A 70 11.21 -3.19 6.93
C LEU A 70 11.29 -4.72 7.01
N PRO A 71 11.67 -5.28 8.17
CA PRO A 71 11.74 -6.73 8.32
C PRO A 71 10.32 -7.31 8.40
N ALA A 72 9.97 -8.16 7.44
CA ALA A 72 8.69 -8.87 7.41
C ALA A 72 8.66 -10.13 8.30
N SER A 73 9.81 -10.60 8.79
CA SER A 73 9.92 -11.80 9.63
C SER A 73 11.11 -11.72 10.61
N GLY A 74 11.18 -12.69 11.53
CA GLY A 74 12.28 -12.79 12.52
C GLY A 74 12.08 -11.96 13.80
N PRO A 75 13.07 -11.92 14.71
CA PRO A 75 12.95 -11.26 16.02
C PRO A 75 12.67 -9.75 15.95
N GLY A 76 13.10 -9.10 14.86
CA GLY A 76 12.90 -7.68 14.59
C GLY A 76 11.65 -7.37 13.75
N TYR A 77 10.81 -8.36 13.43
CA TYR A 77 9.70 -8.19 12.47
C TYR A 77 8.79 -7.02 12.83
N TRP A 78 8.37 -6.27 11.82
CA TRP A 78 7.32 -5.26 11.96
C TRP A 78 5.96 -5.92 11.69
N PRO A 79 4.92 -5.66 12.48
CA PRO A 79 3.60 -6.19 12.19
C PRO A 79 3.07 -5.60 10.88
N ALA A 80 2.33 -6.41 10.11
CA ALA A 80 1.59 -5.97 8.92
C ALA A 80 0.38 -5.05 9.26
N GLU A 81 0.51 -4.28 10.35
CA GLU A 81 -0.39 -3.19 10.73
C GLU A 81 -0.08 -1.94 9.89
N ASP A 82 -0.89 -0.89 10.03
CA ASP A 82 -0.72 0.37 9.31
C ASP A 82 0.61 1.04 9.72
N VAL A 83 1.65 0.86 8.91
CA VAL A 83 2.89 1.63 9.01
C VAL A 83 2.65 3.01 8.42
N VAL A 84 2.97 4.05 9.20
CA VAL A 84 2.91 5.44 8.73
C VAL A 84 4.31 6.04 8.74
N ALA A 85 4.59 6.87 7.75
CA ALA A 85 5.67 7.84 7.82
C ALA A 85 5.06 9.19 8.23
N VAL A 86 5.64 9.85 9.23
CA VAL A 86 5.24 11.19 9.66
C VAL A 86 6.42 12.15 9.60
N ASP A 87 6.13 13.43 9.43
CA ASP A 87 7.11 14.50 9.53
C ASP A 87 7.44 14.90 10.98
N GLU A 88 8.22 15.96 11.16
CA GLU A 88 8.62 16.48 12.46
C GLU A 88 7.44 16.96 13.31
N MET A 89 6.33 17.36 12.68
CA MET A 89 5.11 17.82 13.35
C MET A 89 4.17 16.65 13.67
N GLY A 90 4.49 15.44 13.20
CA GLY A 90 3.63 14.26 13.33
C GLY A 90 2.57 14.15 12.24
N GLU A 91 2.64 14.97 11.19
CA GLU A 91 1.72 14.93 10.07
C GLU A 91 2.05 13.76 9.13
N PRO A 92 1.05 13.01 8.66
CA PRO A 92 1.27 11.84 7.83
C PRO A 92 1.81 12.21 6.44
N ILE A 93 2.80 11.46 6.00
CA ILE A 93 3.41 11.53 4.67
C ILE A 93 2.87 10.38 3.83
N ALA A 94 2.48 10.70 2.59
CA ALA A 94 2.02 9.69 1.66
C ALA A 94 3.13 8.67 1.36
N ALA A 95 2.91 7.42 1.76
CA ALA A 95 3.72 6.28 1.38
C ALA A 95 3.18 5.64 0.10
N ARG A 96 4.09 5.23 -0.80
CA ARG A 96 3.76 4.47 -2.00
C ARG A 96 4.37 3.07 -1.89
N HIS A 97 3.49 2.08 -1.91
CA HIS A 97 3.87 0.66 -1.97
C HIS A 97 3.93 0.22 -3.44
N ASN A 98 4.96 -0.57 -3.78
CA ASN A 98 5.07 -1.19 -5.09
C ASN A 98 4.59 -2.63 -5.00
N GLY A 99 3.34 -2.89 -5.39
CA GLY A 99 2.75 -4.23 -5.35
C GLY A 99 2.16 -4.61 -3.99
N THR A 100 2.32 -5.86 -3.59
CA THR A 100 1.72 -6.44 -2.36
C THR A 100 2.68 -6.48 -1.17
N GLU A 101 3.92 -6.07 -1.35
CA GLU A 101 4.96 -6.05 -0.32
C GLU A 101 4.76 -4.81 0.56
N TRP A 102 4.00 -4.95 1.65
CA TRP A 102 3.68 -3.85 2.56
C TRP A 102 4.95 -3.30 3.23
N GLU A 103 5.94 -4.16 3.46
CA GLU A 103 7.19 -3.86 4.13
C GLU A 103 8.15 -3.03 3.26
N LYS A 104 7.89 -2.94 1.95
CA LYS A 104 8.69 -2.13 1.00
C LYS A 104 7.86 -0.98 0.47
N PHE A 105 8.31 0.23 0.75
CA PHE A 105 7.61 1.42 0.29
C PHE A 105 8.55 2.59 0.09
N THR A 106 8.04 3.61 -0.59
CA THR A 106 8.74 4.87 -0.81
C THR A 106 7.96 6.02 -0.21
N ILE A 107 8.69 7.01 0.29
CA ILE A 107 8.14 8.30 0.69
C ILE A 107 8.84 9.40 -0.11
N THR A 108 8.08 10.42 -0.51
CA THR A 108 8.63 11.61 -1.15
C THR A 108 8.64 12.75 -0.14
N VAL A 109 9.81 13.31 0.12
CA VAL A 109 10.01 14.38 1.09
C VAL A 109 10.54 15.65 0.43
N PRO A 110 10.25 16.85 0.97
CA PRO A 110 10.80 18.09 0.43
C PRO A 110 12.34 18.12 0.55
N PRO A 111 13.05 18.87 -0.32
CA PRO A 111 14.50 19.04 -0.28
C PRO A 111 14.92 20.00 0.84
N LYS A 112 14.57 19.68 2.07
CA LYS A 112 14.94 20.43 3.26
C LYS A 112 15.55 19.48 4.28
N ARG A 113 16.48 20.01 5.09
CA ARG A 113 17.03 19.24 6.19
C ARG A 113 15.94 19.04 7.25
N SER A 114 15.48 17.81 7.42
CA SER A 114 14.38 17.46 8.32
C SER A 114 14.49 16.04 8.82
N ARG A 115 13.73 15.75 9.88
CA ARG A 115 13.56 14.41 10.45
C ARG A 115 12.18 13.87 10.11
N TYR A 116 12.13 12.57 9.90
CA TYR A 116 10.90 11.84 9.66
C TYR A 116 10.85 10.64 10.59
N THR A 117 9.66 10.16 10.90
CA THR A 117 9.49 8.96 11.71
C THR A 117 8.61 7.98 10.98
N VAL A 118 9.12 6.78 10.75
CA VAL A 118 8.35 5.62 10.31
C VAL A 118 7.96 4.84 11.56
N GLN A 119 6.67 4.57 11.74
CA GLN A 119 6.18 3.87 12.92
C GLN A 119 4.92 3.07 12.63
N VAL A 120 4.71 2.01 13.40
CA VAL A 120 3.43 1.30 13.43
C VAL A 120 2.39 2.16 14.13
N VAL A 121 1.27 2.42 13.45
CA VAL A 121 0.11 3.08 14.04
C VAL A 121 -0.82 2.01 14.57
N ARG A 122 -1.04 2.04 15.88
CA ARG A 122 -2.19 1.29 16.42
C ARG A 122 -3.46 1.95 15.91
N PRO A 123 -4.41 1.19 15.34
CA PRO A 123 -5.64 1.77 14.83
C PRO A 123 -6.30 2.61 15.92
N LYS A 124 -6.61 3.88 15.60
CA LYS A 124 -7.33 4.79 16.50
C LYS A 124 -8.79 4.36 16.57
N GLY A 125 -9.05 3.34 17.36
CA GLY A 125 -10.40 2.86 17.61
C GLY A 125 -10.40 1.54 18.36
N PRO A 126 -11.48 1.23 19.09
CA PRO A 126 -11.68 -0.13 19.53
C PRO A 126 -11.64 -1.02 18.29
N ARG A 127 -10.91 -2.13 18.37
CA ARG A 127 -11.04 -3.19 17.35
C ARG A 127 -12.54 -3.50 17.23
N PRO A 128 -13.08 -3.71 16.01
CA PRO A 128 -14.45 -4.12 15.85
C PRO A 128 -14.76 -5.26 16.83
N ARG A 129 -15.82 -5.11 17.63
CA ARG A 129 -16.18 -6.12 18.61
C ARG A 129 -16.49 -7.41 17.86
N VAL A 130 -15.68 -8.44 18.09
CA VAL A 130 -15.98 -9.78 17.62
C VAL A 130 -16.96 -10.37 18.61
N PHE A 131 -18.22 -10.52 18.21
CA PHE A 131 -19.23 -11.18 19.05
C PHE A 131 -18.88 -12.66 19.17
N PRO A 132 -18.71 -13.21 20.38
CA PRO A 132 -18.59 -14.65 20.58
C PRO A 132 -19.87 -15.33 20.11
N GLU A 133 -19.78 -16.61 19.74
CA GLU A 133 -20.92 -17.34 19.15
C GLU A 133 -22.18 -17.22 20.00
N LYS A 134 -22.06 -17.35 21.33
CA LYS A 134 -23.19 -17.23 22.28
C LYS A 134 -23.93 -15.89 22.21
N GLU A 135 -23.24 -14.79 21.91
CA GLU A 135 -23.85 -13.46 21.78
C GLU A 135 -24.51 -13.23 20.42
N ARG A 136 -24.31 -14.15 19.47
CA ARG A 136 -24.93 -14.08 18.14
C ARG A 136 -26.30 -14.75 18.10
N HIS A 137 -26.73 -15.39 19.19
CA HIS A 137 -28.04 -16.00 19.30
C HIS A 137 -28.96 -15.11 20.15
N ALA A 138 -30.19 -14.94 19.69
CA ALA A 138 -31.26 -14.32 20.44
C ALA A 138 -32.47 -15.24 20.44
N THR A 139 -33.08 -15.45 21.59
CA THR A 139 -34.32 -16.20 21.74
C THR A 139 -35.33 -15.32 22.44
N ASP A 140 -36.49 -15.14 21.82
CA ASP A 140 -37.62 -14.46 22.44
C ASP A 140 -38.37 -15.44 23.34
N THR A 141 -38.40 -15.15 24.64
CA THR A 141 -39.03 -16.01 25.65
C THR A 141 -40.56 -15.99 25.59
N ALA A 142 -41.17 -14.94 25.04
CA ALA A 142 -42.62 -14.82 24.94
C ALA A 142 -43.19 -15.67 23.79
N THR A 143 -42.45 -15.77 22.68
CA THR A 143 -42.90 -16.48 21.47
C THR A 143 -42.17 -17.81 21.23
N GLY A 144 -41.04 -18.04 21.90
CA GLY A 144 -40.16 -19.18 21.65
C GLY A 144 -39.35 -19.08 20.36
N LEU A 145 -39.42 -17.97 19.62
CA LEU A 145 -38.66 -17.76 18.39
C LEU A 145 -37.17 -17.60 18.69
N SER A 146 -36.32 -18.25 17.88
CA SER A 146 -34.86 -18.12 17.97
C SER A 146 -34.28 -17.63 16.65
N ALA A 147 -33.37 -16.66 16.74
CA ALA A 147 -32.62 -16.10 15.63
C ALA A 147 -31.12 -16.13 15.95
N ARG A 148 -30.29 -16.20 14.91
CA ARG A 148 -28.84 -15.99 15.06
C ARG A 148 -28.26 -15.16 13.94
N ILE A 149 -27.20 -14.41 14.25
CA ILE A 149 -26.39 -13.70 13.27
C ILE A 149 -25.42 -14.71 12.65
N ALA A 150 -25.69 -15.11 11.40
CA ALA A 150 -24.81 -16.00 10.66
C ALA A 150 -23.42 -15.38 10.46
N ASN A 151 -22.36 -16.21 10.52
CA ASN A 151 -20.98 -15.77 10.24
C ASN A 151 -20.83 -15.20 8.83
N TRP A 152 -21.47 -15.86 7.87
CA TRP A 152 -21.58 -15.48 6.48
C TRP A 152 -22.97 -15.84 5.95
N TYR A 153 -23.37 -15.24 4.83
CA TYR A 153 -24.67 -15.52 4.20
C TYR A 153 -24.90 -17.03 4.02
N GLY A 154 -26.08 -17.51 4.41
CA GLY A 154 -26.42 -18.94 4.35
C GLY A 154 -25.60 -19.82 5.31
N ASP A 155 -25.11 -19.25 6.41
CA ASP A 155 -24.33 -19.93 7.45
C ASP A 155 -23.03 -20.61 6.98
N ARG A 156 -22.36 -20.00 6.02
CA ARG A 156 -21.06 -20.50 5.59
C ARG A 156 -20.02 -20.25 6.67
N ARG A 157 -19.07 -21.18 6.82
CA ARG A 157 -17.94 -21.06 7.77
C ARG A 157 -16.95 -19.97 7.37
N VAL A 158 -16.79 -19.78 6.06
CA VAL A 158 -15.85 -18.82 5.46
C VAL A 158 -16.48 -18.21 4.21
N ALA A 159 -16.05 -17.01 3.86
CA ALA A 159 -16.30 -16.40 2.56
C ALA A 159 -14.97 -16.19 1.83
N LEU A 160 -14.95 -16.49 0.53
CA LEU A 160 -13.81 -16.27 -0.34
C LEU A 160 -14.21 -15.28 -1.45
N CYS A 161 -13.39 -14.26 -1.68
CA CYS A 161 -13.59 -13.26 -2.73
C CYS A 161 -12.43 -13.35 -3.73
N LEU A 162 -12.67 -13.93 -4.91
CA LEU A 162 -11.70 -14.03 -5.99
C LEU A 162 -11.86 -12.83 -6.93
N ARG A 163 -10.77 -12.09 -7.17
CA ARG A 163 -10.73 -10.92 -8.05
C ARG A 163 -9.58 -11.03 -9.03
N PHE A 164 -9.85 -10.73 -10.30
CA PHE A 164 -8.87 -10.73 -11.38
C PHE A 164 -8.85 -9.36 -12.04
N ASP A 165 -7.67 -8.77 -12.22
CA ASP A 165 -7.47 -7.44 -12.80
C ASP A 165 -6.86 -7.51 -14.20
N ASP A 166 -6.79 -6.38 -14.89
CA ASP A 166 -6.12 -6.20 -16.19
C ASP A 166 -6.74 -6.87 -17.41
N SER A 167 -7.80 -7.66 -17.23
CA SER A 167 -8.47 -8.38 -18.34
C SER A 167 -7.54 -9.28 -19.15
N HIS A 168 -6.55 -9.88 -18.49
CA HIS A 168 -5.58 -10.73 -19.14
C HIS A 168 -6.26 -11.85 -19.98
N PRO A 169 -5.80 -12.16 -21.20
CA PRO A 169 -6.46 -13.15 -22.06
C PRO A 169 -6.63 -14.54 -21.42
N THR A 170 -5.71 -14.93 -20.54
CA THR A 170 -5.76 -16.21 -19.82
C THR A 170 -6.95 -16.33 -18.87
N HIS A 171 -7.61 -15.23 -18.51
CA HIS A 171 -8.85 -15.30 -17.75
C HIS A 171 -9.93 -16.08 -18.49
N LEU A 172 -10.07 -15.83 -19.80
CA LEU A 172 -11.06 -16.48 -20.64
C LEU A 172 -10.67 -17.93 -20.94
N SER A 173 -9.40 -18.16 -21.31
CA SER A 173 -8.94 -19.49 -21.74
C SER A 173 -8.65 -20.45 -20.59
N THR A 174 -8.41 -19.96 -19.38
CA THR A 174 -7.90 -20.77 -18.27
C THR A 174 -8.68 -20.56 -16.98
N VAL A 175 -8.81 -19.32 -16.51
CA VAL A 175 -9.40 -19.04 -15.19
C VAL A 175 -10.90 -19.37 -15.16
N ILE A 176 -11.68 -18.88 -16.13
CA ILE A 176 -13.12 -19.13 -16.18
C ILE A 176 -13.44 -20.63 -16.29
N PRO A 177 -12.78 -21.42 -17.16
CA PRO A 177 -12.95 -22.87 -17.18
C PRO A 177 -12.69 -23.53 -15.81
N LEU A 178 -11.61 -23.16 -15.12
CA LEU A 178 -11.28 -23.70 -13.79
C LEU A 178 -12.32 -23.31 -12.73
N LEU A 179 -12.75 -22.06 -12.70
CA LEU A 179 -13.80 -21.60 -11.78
C LEU A 179 -15.08 -22.41 -11.99
N ARG A 180 -15.48 -22.63 -13.25
CA ARG A 180 -16.64 -23.46 -13.60
C ARG A 180 -16.46 -24.90 -13.16
N GLN A 181 -15.30 -25.51 -13.44
CA GLN A 181 -14.99 -26.88 -13.05
C GLN A 181 -15.14 -27.11 -11.54
N HIS A 182 -14.80 -26.11 -10.73
CA HIS A 182 -14.87 -26.19 -9.27
C HIS A 182 -16.10 -25.52 -8.65
N GLY A 183 -17.04 -25.02 -9.46
CA GLY A 183 -18.25 -24.35 -8.97
C GLY A 183 -18.00 -23.02 -8.24
N PHE A 184 -16.86 -22.37 -8.50
CA PHE A 184 -16.53 -21.06 -7.94
C PHE A 184 -17.03 -19.91 -8.82
N ARG A 185 -17.17 -18.74 -8.19
CA ARG A 185 -17.45 -17.46 -8.85
C ARG A 185 -16.33 -16.49 -8.56
N ALA A 186 -16.07 -15.58 -9.48
CA ALA A 186 -15.08 -14.52 -9.32
C ALA A 186 -15.57 -13.18 -9.88
N THR A 187 -14.87 -12.11 -9.54
CA THR A 187 -15.09 -10.78 -10.14
C THR A 187 -13.92 -10.45 -11.05
N PHE A 188 -14.21 -10.17 -12.32
CA PHE A 188 -13.21 -9.74 -13.30
C PHE A 188 -13.33 -8.23 -13.52
N LEU A 189 -12.25 -7.50 -13.27
CA LEU A 189 -12.17 -6.06 -13.55
C LEU A 189 -11.81 -5.89 -15.02
N ILE A 190 -12.77 -5.41 -15.79
CA ILE A 190 -12.62 -5.31 -17.24
C ILE A 190 -12.05 -3.94 -17.60
N ASN A 191 -10.81 -3.93 -18.08
CA ASN A 191 -10.20 -2.79 -18.73
C ASN A 191 -11.00 -2.49 -20.01
N PRO A 192 -11.59 -1.29 -20.14
CA PRO A 192 -12.45 -0.99 -21.30
C PRO A 192 -11.67 -0.91 -22.62
N GLY A 193 -10.33 -1.04 -22.61
CA GLY A 193 -9.45 -0.86 -23.75
C GLY A 193 -9.53 0.54 -24.37
N ARG A 194 -8.58 0.88 -25.25
CA ARG A 194 -8.89 1.82 -26.33
C ARG A 194 -9.79 1.06 -27.31
N ARG A 195 -10.82 1.73 -27.85
CA ARG A 195 -11.60 1.17 -28.97
C ARG A 195 -10.62 0.93 -30.10
N ASP A 196 -10.19 -0.31 -30.27
CA ASP A 196 -9.40 -0.68 -31.42
C ASP A 196 -10.39 -0.86 -32.57
N GLU A 197 -10.26 -0.06 -33.64
CA GLU A 197 -11.23 -0.01 -34.74
C GLU A 197 -11.40 -1.36 -35.42
N ARG A 198 -10.39 -2.23 -35.32
CA ARG A 198 -10.39 -3.58 -35.89
C ARG A 198 -11.13 -4.63 -35.06
N SER A 199 -11.42 -4.39 -33.78
CA SER A 199 -12.15 -5.35 -32.94
C SER A 199 -12.90 -4.72 -31.75
N PRO A 200 -13.84 -3.80 -31.97
CA PRO A 200 -14.49 -3.05 -30.88
C PRO A 200 -15.40 -3.89 -29.96
N LYS A 201 -15.80 -5.08 -30.40
CA LYS A 201 -16.84 -5.89 -29.74
C LYS A 201 -16.31 -7.14 -29.01
N ARG A 202 -15.17 -7.69 -29.42
CA ARG A 202 -14.80 -9.09 -29.14
C ARG A 202 -14.49 -9.39 -27.66
N TRP A 203 -13.82 -8.47 -26.97
CA TRP A 203 -13.35 -8.70 -25.60
C TRP A 203 -14.43 -8.49 -24.57
N ARG A 204 -15.21 -7.40 -24.71
CA ARG A 204 -16.32 -7.12 -23.80
C ARG A 204 -17.45 -8.13 -23.99
N SER A 205 -17.70 -8.60 -25.22
CA SER A 205 -18.69 -9.66 -25.47
C SER A 205 -18.27 -11.00 -24.87
N ALA A 206 -16.99 -11.38 -24.97
CA ALA A 206 -16.50 -12.65 -24.43
C ALA A 206 -16.68 -12.77 -22.90
N TYR A 207 -16.43 -11.71 -22.13
CA TYR A 207 -16.75 -11.73 -20.69
C TYR A 207 -18.25 -11.64 -20.39
N GLN A 208 -19.05 -11.01 -21.27
CA GLN A 208 -20.50 -10.97 -21.13
C GLN A 208 -21.13 -12.36 -21.35
N GLU A 209 -20.54 -13.18 -22.22
CA GLU A 209 -20.93 -14.57 -22.44
C GLU A 209 -20.69 -15.44 -21.18
N HIS A 210 -19.86 -14.99 -20.24
CA HIS A 210 -19.53 -15.66 -18.98
C HIS A 210 -20.10 -14.97 -17.73
N LYS A 211 -21.24 -14.26 -17.88
CA LYS A 211 -21.87 -13.51 -16.79
C LYS A 211 -22.37 -14.40 -15.63
N ALA A 212 -22.59 -15.69 -15.86
CA ALA A 212 -23.02 -16.61 -14.79
C ALA A 212 -21.89 -16.93 -13.79
N GLU A 213 -20.65 -16.91 -14.27
CA GLU A 213 -19.43 -17.15 -13.51
C GLU A 213 -18.82 -15.85 -12.95
N CYS A 214 -19.14 -14.71 -13.59
CA CYS A 214 -18.78 -13.39 -13.12
C CYS A 214 -19.83 -12.87 -12.12
N GLY A 215 -19.40 -12.50 -10.91
CA GLY A 215 -20.22 -11.63 -10.06
C GLY A 215 -20.61 -10.36 -10.83
N SER A 216 -21.82 -9.82 -10.60
CA SER A 216 -22.37 -8.69 -11.35
C SER A 216 -21.29 -7.67 -11.74
N PRO A 217 -21.07 -7.40 -13.04
CA PRO A 217 -19.95 -6.57 -13.48
C PRO A 217 -20.09 -5.19 -12.85
N ARG A 218 -19.26 -4.89 -11.85
CA ARG A 218 -19.12 -3.53 -11.33
C ARG A 218 -18.38 -2.75 -12.39
N ARG A 219 -18.98 -1.65 -12.85
CA ARG A 219 -18.27 -0.68 -13.69
C ARG A 219 -17.01 -0.26 -12.93
N PRO A 220 -15.82 -0.36 -13.52
CA PRO A 220 -14.68 0.33 -12.94
C PRO A 220 -15.04 1.80 -12.82
N GLY A 221 -14.68 2.41 -11.69
CA GLY A 221 -14.78 3.85 -11.50
C GLY A 221 -14.21 4.55 -12.74
N ILE A 222 -14.91 5.60 -13.16
CA ILE A 222 -14.54 6.51 -14.24
C ILE A 222 -13.02 6.64 -14.31
N ARG A 223 -12.46 6.42 -15.52
CA ARG A 223 -11.03 6.58 -15.87
C ARG A 223 -10.33 7.47 -14.85
N GLN A 224 -9.34 6.96 -14.12
CA GLN A 224 -8.30 7.88 -13.70
C GLN A 224 -7.63 8.35 -15.00
N PRO A 225 -7.80 9.61 -15.43
CA PRO A 225 -6.94 10.11 -16.49
C PRO A 225 -5.52 9.96 -15.97
N HIS A 226 -4.60 9.49 -16.82
CA HIS A 226 -3.18 9.76 -16.62
C HIS A 226 -3.07 11.21 -16.15
N ARG A 227 -2.68 11.43 -14.90
CA ARG A 227 -2.37 12.79 -14.43
C ARG A 227 -1.18 13.20 -15.29
N PRO A 228 -1.34 14.12 -16.26
CA PRO A 228 -0.18 14.59 -16.98
C PRO A 228 0.74 15.25 -15.94
N PRO A 229 2.07 15.18 -16.09
CA PRO A 229 2.96 15.96 -15.26
C PRO A 229 2.50 17.43 -15.31
N PRO A 230 2.60 18.19 -14.21
CA PRO A 230 2.21 19.59 -14.21
C PRO A 230 2.91 20.30 -15.37
N ARG A 231 2.11 20.90 -16.26
CA ARG A 231 2.63 21.75 -17.33
C ARG A 231 3.46 22.83 -16.67
N ARG A 232 4.78 22.82 -16.92
CA ARG A 232 5.65 23.97 -16.63
C ARG A 232 5.05 25.16 -17.37
N ASP A 233 4.53 26.11 -16.61
CA ASP A 233 4.08 27.38 -17.13
C ASP A 233 5.31 28.12 -17.68
N ARG A 234 5.42 28.15 -19.01
CA ARG A 234 6.56 28.69 -19.75
C ARG A 234 6.10 29.91 -20.55
N ARG A 235 5.60 30.94 -19.85
CA ARG A 235 5.42 32.33 -20.32
C ARG A 235 5.48 33.20 -19.04
N ARG A 236 6.28 34.25 -18.86
CA ARG A 236 7.00 35.15 -19.77
C ARG A 236 8.31 35.62 -19.11
N ARG A 237 9.43 35.49 -19.81
CA ARG A 237 10.59 36.38 -19.69
C ARG A 237 10.89 36.95 -21.08
N HIS A 238 10.34 38.11 -21.35
CA HIS A 238 10.77 39.15 -22.28
C HIS A 238 10.19 40.42 -21.64
N GLY A 239 10.89 41.49 -21.33
CA GLY A 239 12.21 41.97 -21.69
C GLY A 239 12.12 43.50 -21.61
N ALA A 240 13.14 44.14 -21.03
CA ALA A 240 13.66 45.49 -21.34
C ALA A 240 12.69 46.70 -21.27
N ARG A 241 12.92 47.65 -20.37
CA ARG A 241 13.76 48.88 -20.53
C ARG A 241 12.88 50.11 -20.84
N ASP A 242 13.38 51.22 -20.31
CA ASP A 242 13.11 52.63 -20.61
C ASP A 242 12.08 53.39 -19.76
N TRP A 243 12.63 54.51 -19.23
CA TRP A 243 12.16 55.54 -18.29
C TRP A 243 12.30 55.23 -16.79
#